data_AF-M2N452-F1
#
_entry.id   AF-M2N452-F1
#
_cell.length_a   1.000
_cell.length_b   1.000
_cell.length_c   1.000
_cell.angle_alpha   90.00
_cell.angle_beta   90.00
_cell.angle_gamma   90.00
#
_symmetry.space_group_name_H-M   'P 1'
#
loop_
_entity.id
_entity.type
_entity.pdbx_description
1 polymer ?
#
loop_
_entity_poly.entity_id
_entity_poly.type
_entity_poly.pdbx_seq_one_letter_code
_entity_poly.pdbx_strand_id
1 'polypeptide(L)'
;MSRLPNVKAITEYTEAYANDVDAHNDEQAARLLEALYIIDCYRVVMMMRPPTLMWHTLTRLAAQAQQGSRLTSVIRSAAALVDGTVLPRPANGEDCSLASLASLAPHLWTVLYPRRNQHKGDTVLAEALRIGKPDFVEIACEKWIQSGVAVPSTDMTALLLYHMIGINLHANLSTLQTFAYLGTGSETHGHRGRSMAEEIHCWLEERDYDVAHWHAEQLTTIVEASLTHPKADASLRSRSSLSSGNTAEPRKVVYEAPHVPYAIYYATLVLYVKGAAMRDRLSAPLVRAPLVRGERLLSFLKVAVAQPLARMLCDMS
;
A
#
# COMPACT_ATOMS: atom_id res chain seq x y z
N MET A 1 -16.07 -26.35 -0.02
CA MET A 1 -15.18 -25.18 -0.15
C MET A 1 -15.43 -24.54 -1.51
N SER A 2 -16.19 -23.44 -1.56
CA SER A 2 -16.49 -22.72 -2.79
C SER A 2 -15.23 -22.00 -3.29
N ARG A 3 -14.67 -22.42 -4.43
CA ARG A 3 -13.65 -21.64 -5.13
C ARG A 3 -14.25 -20.26 -5.43
N LEU A 4 -13.58 -19.20 -4.96
CA LEU A 4 -14.04 -17.82 -5.19
C LEU A 4 -14.18 -17.61 -6.71
N PRO A 5 -15.34 -17.15 -7.22
CA PRO A 5 -15.60 -17.03 -8.66
C PRO A 5 -14.52 -16.27 -9.43
N ASN A 6 -13.84 -15.32 -8.77
CA ASN A 6 -12.74 -14.54 -9.34
C ASN A 6 -11.49 -15.39 -9.63
N VAL A 7 -11.17 -16.38 -8.80
CA VAL A 7 -10.00 -17.26 -9.04
C VAL A 7 -10.25 -18.16 -10.24
N LYS A 8 -11.48 -18.64 -10.39
CA LYS A 8 -11.90 -19.44 -11.55
C LYS A 8 -11.82 -18.62 -12.85
N ALA A 9 -12.37 -17.41 -12.85
CA ALA A 9 -12.30 -16.51 -14.02
C ALA A 9 -10.86 -16.15 -14.41
N ILE A 10 -9.97 -15.89 -13.45
CA ILE A 10 -8.54 -15.63 -13.72
C ILE A 10 -7.87 -16.89 -14.30
N THR A 11 -8.18 -18.06 -13.75
CA THR A 11 -7.64 -19.34 -14.22
C THR A 11 -8.09 -19.62 -15.65
N GLU A 12 -9.38 -19.49 -15.93
CA GLU A 12 -10.00 -19.67 -17.26
C GLU A 12 -9.48 -18.65 -18.28
N TYR A 13 -9.36 -17.38 -17.90
CA TYR A 13 -8.80 -16.35 -18.77
C TYR A 13 -7.35 -16.67 -19.15
N THR A 14 -6.55 -17.11 -18.18
CA THR A 14 -5.15 -17.46 -18.41
C THR A 14 -4.99 -18.81 -19.15
N GLU A 15 -5.96 -19.72 -19.04
CA GLU A 15 -6.05 -20.96 -19.85
C GLU A 15 -6.40 -20.67 -21.31
N ALA A 16 -7.34 -19.76 -21.56
CA ALA A 16 -7.67 -19.31 -22.91
C ALA A 16 -6.47 -18.65 -23.59
N TYR A 17 -5.67 -17.94 -22.80
CA TYR A 17 -4.46 -17.24 -23.26
C TYR A 17 -3.29 -18.15 -23.61
N ALA A 18 -3.22 -19.34 -22.99
CA ALA A 18 -2.08 -20.24 -23.15
C ALA A 18 -1.96 -20.86 -24.55
N ASN A 19 -2.98 -20.73 -25.39
CA ASN A 19 -3.10 -21.42 -26.67
C ASN A 19 -2.74 -20.55 -27.88
N ASP A 20 -2.42 -19.26 -27.71
CA ASP A 20 -2.14 -18.35 -28.82
C ASP A 20 -1.04 -17.37 -28.39
N VAL A 21 0.11 -17.34 -29.06
CA VAL A 21 1.27 -16.52 -28.66
C VAL A 21 1.66 -15.60 -29.80
N ASP A 22 0.97 -14.47 -29.89
CA ASP A 22 1.34 -13.31 -30.70
C ASP A 22 1.96 -12.19 -29.83
N ALA A 23 2.62 -11.21 -30.44
CA ALA A 23 3.17 -10.05 -29.72
C ALA A 23 2.09 -9.24 -28.98
N HIS A 24 0.85 -9.22 -29.50
CA HIS A 24 -0.30 -8.67 -28.79
C HIS A 24 -0.59 -9.46 -27.50
N ASN A 25 -0.33 -10.77 -27.53
CA ASN A 25 -0.55 -11.64 -26.40
C ASN A 25 0.53 -11.45 -25.31
N ASP A 26 1.78 -11.15 -25.65
CA ASP A 26 2.78 -10.82 -24.62
C ASP A 26 2.40 -9.58 -23.78
N GLU A 27 1.88 -8.54 -24.43
CA GLU A 27 1.47 -7.29 -23.78
C GLU A 27 0.32 -7.51 -22.78
N GLN A 28 -0.77 -8.20 -23.16
CA GLN A 28 -1.88 -8.41 -22.22
C GLN A 28 -1.51 -9.42 -21.12
N ALA A 29 -0.63 -10.39 -21.38
CA ALA A 29 -0.12 -11.28 -20.34
C ALA A 29 0.71 -10.50 -19.31
N ALA A 30 1.55 -9.57 -19.76
CA ALA A 30 2.31 -8.69 -18.89
C ALA A 30 1.37 -7.80 -18.05
N ARG A 31 0.35 -7.16 -18.67
CA ARG A 31 -0.65 -6.36 -17.95
C ARG A 31 -1.46 -7.16 -16.94
N LEU A 32 -1.85 -8.39 -17.30
CA LEU A 32 -2.53 -9.29 -16.38
C LEU A 32 -1.63 -9.59 -15.18
N LEU A 33 -0.36 -9.92 -15.40
CA LEU A 33 0.58 -10.20 -14.33
C LEU A 33 0.76 -8.99 -13.41
N GLU A 34 0.90 -7.79 -13.96
CA GLU A 34 0.97 -6.52 -13.20
C GLU A 34 -0.28 -6.30 -12.35
N ALA A 35 -1.47 -6.51 -12.93
CA ALA A 35 -2.73 -6.39 -12.19
C ALA A 35 -2.82 -7.42 -11.06
N LEU A 36 -2.38 -8.65 -11.29
CA LEU A 36 -2.35 -9.70 -10.26
C LEU A 36 -1.41 -9.34 -9.11
N TYR A 37 -0.21 -8.81 -9.39
CA TYR A 37 0.70 -8.28 -8.37
C TYR A 37 0.02 -7.21 -7.52
N ILE A 38 -0.59 -6.21 -8.15
CA ILE A 38 -1.25 -5.09 -7.48
C ILE A 38 -2.42 -5.58 -6.61
N ILE A 39 -3.27 -6.47 -7.14
CA ILE A 39 -4.42 -7.00 -6.39
C ILE A 39 -3.96 -7.81 -5.18
N ASP A 40 -2.96 -8.69 -5.34
CA ASP A 40 -2.43 -9.47 -4.21
C ASP A 40 -1.77 -8.56 -3.16
N CYS A 41 -1.11 -7.46 -3.59
CA CYS A 41 -0.62 -6.44 -2.67
C CYS A 41 -1.76 -5.77 -1.89
N TYR A 42 -2.82 -5.31 -2.55
CA TYR A 42 -3.98 -4.71 -1.89
C TYR A 42 -4.65 -5.68 -0.90
N ARG A 43 -4.69 -6.97 -1.23
CA ARG A 43 -5.17 -7.98 -0.27
C ARG A 43 -4.35 -7.95 1.01
N VAL A 44 -3.03 -7.83 0.92
CA VAL A 44 -2.11 -7.83 2.07
C VAL A 44 -2.14 -6.51 2.85
N VAL A 45 -1.99 -5.37 2.16
CA VAL A 45 -1.81 -4.04 2.80
C VAL A 45 -3.12 -3.33 3.15
N MET A 46 -4.20 -3.56 2.40
CA MET A 46 -5.50 -2.92 2.67
C MET A 46 -6.47 -3.89 3.34
N MET A 47 -6.61 -5.10 2.80
CA MET A 47 -7.64 -6.04 3.24
C MET A 47 -7.16 -7.00 4.34
N MET A 48 -5.86 -6.99 4.66
CA MET A 48 -5.26 -7.85 5.68
C MET A 48 -5.47 -9.35 5.41
N ARG A 49 -5.43 -9.75 4.15
CA ARG A 49 -5.67 -11.11 3.65
C ARG A 49 -4.43 -11.66 2.94
N PRO A 50 -4.26 -13.00 2.92
CA PRO A 50 -3.17 -13.62 2.18
C PRO A 50 -3.28 -13.32 0.68
N PRO A 51 -2.14 -13.19 -0.01
CA PRO A 51 -2.11 -13.20 -1.47
C PRO A 51 -2.54 -14.59 -1.95
N THR A 52 -3.34 -14.66 -3.00
CA THR A 52 -3.97 -15.92 -3.44
C THR A 52 -3.94 -16.12 -4.95
N LEU A 53 -3.57 -15.10 -5.72
CA LEU A 53 -3.75 -15.09 -7.16
C LEU A 53 -2.45 -15.45 -7.91
N MET A 54 -1.31 -15.23 -7.28
CA MET A 54 0.01 -15.36 -7.90
C MET A 54 0.54 -16.80 -7.99
N TRP A 55 0.22 -17.66 -7.02
CA TRP A 55 0.98 -18.90 -6.77
C TRP A 55 0.98 -19.89 -7.95
N HIS A 56 -0.14 -19.99 -8.68
CA HIS A 56 -0.25 -20.88 -9.83
C HIS A 56 -0.02 -20.18 -11.17
N THR A 57 -0.19 -18.86 -11.20
CA THR A 57 -0.18 -18.06 -12.43
C THR A 57 1.25 -17.71 -12.85
N LEU A 58 2.14 -17.47 -11.90
CA LEU A 58 3.54 -17.12 -12.16
C LEU A 58 4.32 -18.22 -12.88
N THR A 59 4.24 -19.46 -12.40
CA THR A 59 4.98 -20.58 -13.00
C THR A 59 4.54 -20.82 -14.45
N ARG A 60 3.24 -20.64 -14.73
CA ARG A 60 2.70 -20.82 -16.08
C ARG A 60 3.09 -19.68 -17.02
N LEU A 61 2.97 -18.42 -16.57
CA LEU A 61 3.36 -17.27 -17.37
C LEU A 61 4.88 -17.23 -17.61
N ALA A 62 5.68 -17.62 -16.62
CA ALA A 62 7.13 -17.72 -16.76
C ALA A 62 7.55 -18.76 -17.80
N ALA A 63 6.83 -19.89 -17.91
CA ALA A 63 7.10 -20.91 -18.92
C ALA A 63 6.78 -20.44 -20.36
N GLN A 64 5.95 -19.40 -20.51
CA GLN A 64 5.54 -18.83 -21.80
C GLN A 64 6.35 -17.59 -22.20
N ALA A 65 7.15 -17.05 -21.28
CA ALA A 65 7.82 -15.78 -21.46
C ALA A 65 8.96 -15.92 -22.49
N GLN A 66 8.85 -15.19 -23.61
CA GLN A 66 9.88 -15.17 -24.64
C GLN A 66 11.03 -14.23 -24.23
N GLN A 67 12.27 -14.55 -24.61
CA GLN A 67 13.42 -13.70 -24.32
C GLN A 67 13.23 -12.30 -24.92
N GLY A 68 13.41 -11.27 -24.10
CA GLY A 68 13.25 -9.87 -24.52
C GLY A 68 11.81 -9.36 -24.54
N SER A 69 10.83 -10.19 -24.17
CA SER A 69 9.42 -9.78 -24.10
C SER A 69 9.11 -8.90 -22.89
N ARG A 70 7.99 -8.17 -22.93
CA ARG A 70 7.52 -7.33 -21.81
C ARG A 70 7.16 -8.19 -20.61
N LEU A 71 6.54 -9.35 -20.82
CA LEU A 71 6.24 -10.30 -19.75
C LEU A 71 7.53 -10.72 -19.01
N THR A 72 8.58 -11.05 -19.77
CA THR A 72 9.90 -11.37 -19.19
C THR A 72 10.48 -10.18 -18.41
N SER A 73 10.30 -8.95 -18.90
CA SER A 73 10.72 -7.73 -18.20
C SER A 73 10.02 -7.57 -16.84
N VAL A 74 8.69 -7.75 -16.80
CA VAL A 74 7.90 -7.68 -15.55
C VAL A 74 8.33 -8.75 -14.56
N ILE A 75 8.52 -10.00 -15.02
CA ILE A 75 8.99 -11.11 -14.17
C ILE A 75 10.39 -10.81 -13.61
N ARG A 76 11.31 -10.32 -14.45
CA ARG A 76 12.67 -10.00 -14.02
C ARG A 76 12.71 -8.84 -13.02
N SER A 77 11.89 -7.81 -13.23
CA SER A 77 11.78 -6.68 -12.29
C SER A 77 11.27 -7.12 -10.92
N ALA A 78 10.27 -8.03 -10.90
CA ALA A 78 9.78 -8.61 -9.65
C ALA A 78 10.84 -9.50 -8.96
N ALA A 79 11.50 -10.38 -9.72
CA ALA A 79 12.56 -11.25 -9.19
C ALA A 79 13.74 -10.44 -8.65
N ALA A 80 14.13 -9.35 -9.31
CA ALA A 80 15.26 -8.53 -8.90
C ALA A 80 15.07 -7.89 -7.50
N LEU A 81 13.83 -7.56 -7.13
CA LEU A 81 13.51 -7.06 -5.79
C LEU A 81 13.65 -8.14 -4.71
N VAL A 82 13.29 -9.39 -5.04
CA VAL A 82 13.29 -10.52 -4.11
C VAL A 82 14.68 -11.12 -3.96
N ASP A 83 15.39 -11.32 -5.08
CA ASP A 83 16.72 -11.96 -5.12
C ASP A 83 17.84 -10.97 -4.74
N GLY A 84 17.49 -9.70 -4.51
CA GLY A 84 18.44 -8.66 -4.14
C GLY A 84 19.45 -8.31 -5.24
N THR A 85 19.17 -8.70 -6.49
CA THR A 85 20.01 -8.37 -7.65
C THR A 85 19.80 -6.92 -8.09
N VAL A 86 20.70 -6.41 -8.94
CA VAL A 86 20.58 -5.04 -9.47
C VAL A 86 19.31 -4.96 -10.32
N LEU A 87 18.41 -4.05 -9.95
CA LEU A 87 17.21 -3.78 -10.73
C LEU A 87 17.60 -3.39 -12.16
N PRO A 88 17.12 -4.12 -13.19
CA PRO A 88 17.39 -3.73 -14.57
C PRO A 88 16.85 -2.32 -14.78
N ARG A 89 17.69 -1.40 -15.26
CA ARG A 89 17.21 -0.09 -15.69
C ARG A 89 16.21 -0.34 -16.84
N PRO A 90 14.96 0.13 -16.76
CA PRO A 90 14.00 -0.09 -17.83
C PRO A 90 14.55 0.54 -19.11
N ALA A 91 14.74 -0.29 -20.15
CA ALA A 91 15.41 0.12 -21.37
C ALA A 91 14.63 1.21 -22.15
N ASN A 92 13.31 1.32 -21.92
CA ASN A 92 12.41 2.14 -22.75
C ASN A 92 11.43 3.03 -21.96
N GLY A 93 11.70 3.36 -20.69
CA GLY A 93 10.79 4.22 -19.91
C GLY A 93 9.42 3.60 -19.60
N GLU A 94 9.32 2.27 -19.65
CA GLU A 94 8.13 1.55 -19.17
C GLU A 94 8.21 1.42 -17.64
N ASP A 95 7.41 2.24 -16.98
CA ASP A 95 7.28 2.36 -15.53
C ASP A 95 6.62 1.10 -14.93
N CYS A 96 7.39 0.01 -14.78
CA CYS A 96 6.98 -1.16 -13.96
C CYS A 96 7.00 -0.84 -12.44
N SER A 97 6.87 0.42 -12.04
CA SER A 97 7.17 0.91 -10.69
C SER A 97 6.22 0.34 -9.65
N LEU A 98 4.91 0.42 -9.87
CA LEU A 98 3.90 -0.05 -8.92
C LEU A 98 3.83 -1.58 -8.85
N ALA A 99 3.82 -2.26 -10.01
CA ALA A 99 3.70 -3.71 -10.07
C ALA A 99 4.94 -4.43 -9.50
N SER A 100 6.14 -3.90 -9.75
CA SER A 100 7.37 -4.44 -9.16
C SER A 100 7.31 -4.34 -7.63
N LEU A 101 6.97 -3.18 -7.08
CA LEU A 101 6.79 -3.03 -5.63
C LEU A 101 5.70 -3.96 -5.08
N ALA A 102 4.58 -4.08 -5.79
CA ALA A 102 3.47 -4.94 -5.40
C ALA A 102 3.83 -6.45 -5.42
N SER A 103 4.86 -6.85 -6.16
CA SER A 103 5.36 -8.24 -6.15
C SER A 103 5.91 -8.71 -4.80
N LEU A 104 6.18 -7.78 -3.88
CA LEU A 104 6.59 -8.10 -2.52
C LEU A 104 5.44 -8.64 -1.65
N ALA A 105 4.19 -8.64 -2.12
CA ALA A 105 3.01 -9.04 -1.34
C ALA A 105 3.13 -10.41 -0.63
N PRO A 106 3.63 -11.50 -1.26
CA PRO A 106 3.83 -12.78 -0.56
C PRO A 106 4.79 -12.68 0.62
N HIS A 107 5.92 -12.01 0.42
CA HIS A 107 6.95 -11.80 1.45
C HIS A 107 6.40 -10.94 2.58
N LEU A 108 5.72 -9.85 2.23
CA LEU A 108 5.07 -8.97 3.17
C LEU A 108 4.05 -9.73 4.02
N TRP A 109 3.22 -10.59 3.43
CA TRP A 109 2.26 -11.40 4.20
C TRP A 109 2.93 -12.27 5.27
N THR A 110 4.06 -12.91 4.95
CA THR A 110 4.79 -13.75 5.91
C THR A 110 5.28 -12.97 7.13
N VAL A 111 5.62 -11.69 6.95
CA VAL A 111 6.06 -10.79 8.03
C VAL A 111 4.87 -10.25 8.82
N LEU A 112 3.81 -9.83 8.13
CA LEU A 112 2.67 -9.16 8.76
C LEU A 112 1.74 -10.11 9.51
N TYR A 113 1.57 -11.34 9.02
CA TYR A 113 0.63 -12.29 9.59
C TYR A 113 0.93 -12.66 11.06
N PRO A 114 2.18 -13.02 11.44
CA PRO A 114 2.51 -13.31 12.83
C PRO A 114 2.25 -12.10 13.73
N ARG A 115 2.75 -10.91 13.36
CA ARG A 115 2.57 -9.66 14.13
C ARG A 115 1.09 -9.37 14.42
N ARG A 116 0.20 -9.62 13.46
CA ARG A 116 -1.24 -9.37 13.59
C ARG A 116 -2.00 -10.42 14.41
N ASN A 117 -1.50 -11.66 14.47
CA ASN A 117 -2.23 -12.80 15.05
C ASN A 117 -1.58 -13.40 16.30
N GLN A 118 -0.55 -12.76 16.87
CA GLN A 118 0.09 -13.16 18.14
C GLN A 118 -0.93 -13.48 19.26
N HIS A 119 -2.06 -12.78 19.27
CA HIS A 119 -3.10 -12.90 20.30
C HIS A 119 -4.22 -13.90 19.99
N LYS A 120 -4.25 -14.50 18.78
CA LYS A 120 -5.38 -15.32 18.31
C LYS A 120 -5.18 -16.84 18.45
N GLY A 121 -4.08 -17.28 19.09
CA GLY A 121 -3.83 -18.71 19.32
C GLY A 121 -3.45 -19.50 18.06
N ASP A 122 -3.24 -18.84 16.92
CA ASP A 122 -2.80 -19.48 15.66
C ASP A 122 -1.26 -19.62 15.65
N THR A 123 -0.73 -20.27 16.70
CA THR A 123 0.71 -20.32 17.00
C THR A 123 1.49 -21.11 15.97
N VAL A 124 0.93 -22.18 15.42
CA VAL A 124 1.60 -23.07 14.46
C VAL A 124 1.87 -22.34 13.13
N LEU A 125 0.89 -21.62 12.59
CA LEU A 125 1.06 -20.87 11.35
C LEU A 125 1.92 -19.62 11.57
N ALA A 126 1.80 -18.96 12.73
CA ALA A 126 2.65 -17.84 13.10
C ALA A 126 4.13 -18.24 13.26
N GLU A 127 4.41 -19.42 13.83
CA GLU A 127 5.77 -19.96 13.96
C GLU A 127 6.36 -20.40 12.62
N ALA A 128 5.57 -21.03 11.75
CA ALA A 128 6.02 -21.37 10.40
C ALA A 128 6.36 -20.14 9.55
N LEU A 129 5.65 -19.03 9.76
CA LEU A 129 5.85 -17.77 9.02
C LEU A 129 6.90 -16.83 9.66
N ARG A 130 7.31 -17.07 10.91
CA ARG A 130 8.39 -16.33 11.61
C ARG A 130 9.78 -16.45 10.96
N ILE A 131 9.92 -17.28 9.93
CA ILE A 131 11.12 -17.35 9.07
C ILE A 131 11.28 -16.04 8.27
N GLY A 132 10.17 -15.36 7.93
CA GLY A 132 10.20 -14.07 7.23
C GLY A 132 10.76 -12.96 8.12
N LYS A 133 11.93 -12.42 7.78
CA LYS A 133 12.47 -11.23 8.45
C LYS A 133 11.92 -9.95 7.80
N PRO A 134 11.37 -9.00 8.58
CA PRO A 134 10.92 -7.70 8.06
C PRO A 134 12.02 -6.98 7.27
N ASP A 135 13.27 -7.09 7.75
CA ASP A 135 14.46 -6.50 7.14
C ASP A 135 14.61 -6.82 5.64
N PHE A 136 14.22 -8.02 5.20
CA PHE A 136 14.31 -8.39 3.78
C PHE A 136 13.34 -7.58 2.91
N VAL A 137 12.11 -7.37 3.42
CA VAL A 137 11.11 -6.57 2.69
C VAL A 137 11.49 -5.10 2.74
N GLU A 138 12.04 -4.62 3.85
CA GLU A 138 12.55 -3.25 3.99
C GLU A 138 13.70 -2.98 2.99
N ILE A 139 14.71 -3.87 2.93
CA ILE A 139 15.81 -3.77 1.96
C ILE A 139 15.30 -3.81 0.52
N ALA A 140 14.30 -4.66 0.22
CA ALA A 140 13.72 -4.71 -1.12
C ALA A 140 13.01 -3.39 -1.49
N CYS A 141 12.27 -2.80 -0.55
CA CYS A 141 11.67 -1.48 -0.70
C CYS A 141 12.74 -0.38 -0.87
N GLU A 142 13.83 -0.43 -0.10
CA GLU A 142 14.95 0.51 -0.22
C GLU A 142 15.64 0.41 -1.60
N LYS A 143 15.87 -0.80 -2.10
CA LYS A 143 16.40 -1.02 -3.45
C LYS A 143 15.46 -0.49 -4.52
N TRP A 144 14.15 -0.70 -4.33
CA TRP A 144 13.14 -0.17 -5.24
C TRP A 144 13.22 1.35 -5.34
N ILE A 145 13.26 2.08 -4.21
CA ILE A 145 13.36 3.55 -4.24
C ILE A 145 14.72 4.03 -4.77
N GLN A 146 15.82 3.34 -4.46
CA GLN A 146 17.18 3.69 -4.90
C GLN A 146 17.41 3.44 -6.40
N SER A 147 16.63 2.56 -7.04
CA SER A 147 16.79 2.19 -8.45
C SER A 147 16.52 3.32 -9.45
N GLY A 148 16.20 4.52 -8.99
CA GLY A 148 15.98 5.68 -9.85
C GLY A 148 14.62 5.67 -10.55
N VAL A 149 13.77 4.70 -10.26
CA VAL A 149 12.30 4.80 -10.47
C VAL A 149 11.74 6.02 -9.71
N ALA A 150 12.45 6.51 -8.68
CA ALA A 150 12.15 7.65 -7.80
C ALA A 150 12.59 9.06 -8.31
N VAL A 151 13.03 9.21 -9.56
CA VAL A 151 13.45 10.50 -10.20
C VAL A 151 12.20 11.17 -10.83
N PRO A 152 12.06 12.51 -10.94
CA PRO A 152 10.83 13.30 -10.65
C PRO A 152 9.57 13.09 -11.49
N SER A 153 9.51 12.04 -12.31
CA SER A 153 8.30 11.52 -12.95
C SER A 153 7.71 10.29 -12.25
N THR A 154 8.22 9.89 -11.08
CA THR A 154 7.70 8.73 -10.33
C THR A 154 6.21 8.86 -10.11
N ASP A 155 5.47 7.84 -10.53
CA ASP A 155 4.06 7.72 -10.24
C ASP A 155 3.83 7.84 -8.73
N MET A 156 3.18 8.94 -8.33
CA MET A 156 2.81 9.23 -6.95
C MET A 156 2.14 8.02 -6.29
N THR A 157 1.34 7.26 -7.03
CA THR A 157 0.64 6.09 -6.47
C THR A 157 1.61 5.01 -6.03
N ALA A 158 2.69 4.75 -6.79
CA ALA A 158 3.73 3.81 -6.39
C ALA A 158 4.49 4.27 -5.14
N LEU A 159 4.77 5.57 -5.04
CA LEU A 159 5.42 6.14 -3.86
C LEU A 159 4.53 6.07 -2.61
N LEU A 160 3.22 6.31 -2.76
CA LEU A 160 2.27 6.15 -1.67
C LEU A 160 2.16 4.69 -1.23
N LEU A 161 2.18 3.73 -2.17
CA LEU A 161 2.22 2.30 -1.84
C LEU A 161 3.51 1.95 -1.09
N TYR A 162 4.66 2.51 -1.47
CA TYR A 162 5.94 2.32 -0.77
C TYR A 162 5.84 2.75 0.70
N HIS A 163 5.36 3.98 0.96
CA HIS A 163 5.19 4.45 2.33
C HIS A 163 4.14 3.64 3.10
N MET A 164 3.08 3.20 2.43
CA MET A 164 2.05 2.36 3.02
C MET A 164 2.58 0.97 3.41
N ILE A 165 3.48 0.38 2.61
CA ILE A 165 4.18 -0.88 2.96
C ILE A 165 5.07 -0.65 4.19
N GLY A 166 5.84 0.45 4.23
CA GLY A 166 6.65 0.80 5.39
C GLY A 166 5.81 0.93 6.68
N ILE A 167 4.70 1.66 6.61
CA ILE A 167 3.75 1.73 7.74
C ILE A 167 3.26 0.33 8.14
N ASN A 168 2.89 -0.52 7.18
CA ASN A 168 2.42 -1.87 7.48
C ASN A 168 3.50 -2.73 8.15
N LEU A 169 4.76 -2.61 7.76
CA LEU A 169 5.89 -3.35 8.34
C LEU A 169 6.10 -2.97 9.80
N HIS A 170 6.05 -1.68 10.12
CA HIS A 170 6.42 -1.15 11.43
C HIS A 170 5.24 -0.80 12.35
N ALA A 171 3.99 -1.00 11.92
CA ALA A 171 2.82 -0.73 12.73
C ALA A 171 1.79 -1.87 12.70
N ASN A 172 1.24 -2.20 13.86
CA ASN A 172 0.06 -3.07 13.95
C ASN A 172 -1.21 -2.23 13.69
N LEU A 173 -1.54 -2.03 12.42
CA LEU A 173 -2.68 -1.21 11.99
C LEU A 173 -4.03 -1.66 12.60
N SER A 174 -4.21 -2.96 12.88
CA SER A 174 -5.42 -3.46 13.53
C SER A 174 -5.51 -3.01 14.99
N THR A 175 -4.39 -3.03 15.72
CA THR A 175 -4.29 -2.46 17.08
C THR A 175 -4.53 -0.95 17.03
N LEU A 176 -3.90 -0.22 16.11
CA LEU A 176 -4.07 1.24 15.98
C LEU A 176 -5.52 1.64 15.65
N GLN A 177 -6.16 0.97 14.69
CA GLN A 177 -7.57 1.20 14.37
C GLN A 177 -8.46 0.97 15.59
N THR A 178 -8.26 -0.17 16.27
CA THR A 178 -9.08 -0.52 17.43
C THR A 178 -8.87 0.47 18.57
N PHE A 179 -7.62 0.86 18.83
CA PHE A 179 -7.28 1.86 19.84
C PHE A 179 -7.91 3.21 19.54
N ALA A 180 -7.80 3.66 18.28
CA ALA A 180 -8.38 4.93 17.84
C ALA A 180 -9.91 4.99 18.02
N TYR A 181 -10.63 3.89 17.75
CA TYR A 181 -12.09 3.84 17.95
C TYR A 181 -12.52 3.62 19.40
N LEU A 182 -11.76 2.83 20.19
CA LEU A 182 -12.09 2.62 21.60
C LEU A 182 -11.74 3.83 22.46
N GLY A 183 -10.72 4.60 22.09
CA GLY A 183 -10.30 5.82 22.81
C GLY A 183 -11.26 7.01 22.70
N THR A 184 -12.22 6.98 21.75
CA THR A 184 -13.27 8.00 21.64
C THR A 184 -14.56 7.62 22.39
N GLY A 185 -14.67 6.39 22.89
CA GLY A 185 -15.83 5.90 23.64
C GLY A 185 -15.59 5.82 25.14
N SER A 186 -16.46 6.52 25.90
CA SER A 186 -16.49 6.59 27.36
C SER A 186 -16.48 5.23 28.11
N GLU A 187 -15.71 5.18 29.20
CA GLU A 187 -15.90 4.44 30.47
C GLU A 187 -16.05 2.90 30.52
N THR A 188 -15.76 2.15 29.45
CA THR A 188 -15.65 0.67 29.58
C THR A 188 -14.32 0.13 29.09
N HIS A 189 -13.21 0.64 29.66
CA HIS A 189 -11.89 0.02 29.49
C HIS A 189 -11.80 -1.27 30.32
N GLY A 190 -12.46 -2.33 29.84
CA GLY A 190 -12.19 -3.68 30.32
C GLY A 190 -10.74 -4.10 30.06
N HIS A 191 -10.34 -5.30 30.50
CA HIS A 191 -8.96 -5.81 30.36
C HIS A 191 -8.36 -5.65 28.95
N ARG A 192 -9.17 -5.76 27.90
CA ARG A 192 -8.75 -5.61 26.50
C ARG A 192 -8.32 -4.19 26.14
N GLY A 193 -8.97 -3.16 26.69
CA GLY A 193 -8.61 -1.76 26.44
C GLY A 193 -7.28 -1.38 27.09
N ARG A 194 -7.04 -1.86 28.32
CA ARG A 194 -5.76 -1.64 29.03
C ARG A 194 -4.59 -2.33 28.34
N SER A 195 -4.75 -3.61 28.00
CA SER A 195 -3.72 -4.36 27.26
C SER A 195 -3.35 -3.70 25.93
N MET A 196 -4.33 -3.12 25.22
CA MET A 196 -4.08 -2.39 23.99
C MET A 196 -3.34 -1.06 24.22
N ALA A 197 -3.71 -0.31 25.25
CA ALA A 197 -3.02 0.93 25.62
C ALA A 197 -1.56 0.66 26.02
N GLU A 198 -1.31 -0.44 26.73
CA GLU A 198 0.05 -0.92 27.07
C GLU A 198 0.84 -1.29 25.79
N GLU A 199 0.26 -2.06 24.87
CA GLU A 199 0.88 -2.41 23.57
C GLU A 199 1.25 -1.14 22.79
N ILE A 200 0.34 -0.16 22.72
CA ILE A 200 0.62 1.13 22.06
C ILE A 200 1.71 1.90 22.78
N HIS A 201 1.71 1.94 24.12
CA HIS A 201 2.73 2.66 24.87
C HIS A 201 4.12 2.07 24.66
N CYS A 202 4.25 0.74 24.70
CA CYS A 202 5.50 0.05 24.38
C CYS A 202 5.96 0.36 22.95
N TRP A 203 5.05 0.24 21.97
CA TRP A 203 5.39 0.53 20.57
C TRP A 203 5.86 1.97 20.35
N LEU A 204 5.28 2.95 21.05
CA LEU A 204 5.71 4.37 20.99
C LEU A 204 7.14 4.61 21.51
N GLU A 205 7.70 3.69 22.28
CA GLU A 205 9.09 3.74 22.78
C GLU A 205 10.06 2.94 21.89
N GLU A 206 9.54 2.18 20.92
CA GLU A 206 10.34 1.36 20.01
C GLU A 206 10.72 2.10 18.73
N ARG A 207 11.81 1.65 18.10
CA ARG A 207 12.25 2.14 16.78
C ARG A 207 11.19 1.96 15.70
N ASP A 208 10.35 0.94 15.80
CA ASP A 208 9.27 0.68 14.84
C ASP A 208 8.28 1.87 14.76
N TYR A 209 8.02 2.56 15.88
CA TYR A 209 7.22 3.78 15.84
C TYR A 209 7.90 4.90 15.06
N ASP A 210 9.18 5.16 15.30
CA ASP A 210 9.92 6.24 14.62
C ASP A 210 9.92 6.05 13.11
N VAL A 211 10.11 4.80 12.65
CA VAL A 211 10.08 4.46 11.23
C VAL A 211 8.68 4.62 10.65
N ALA A 212 7.64 4.08 11.30
CA ALA A 212 6.26 4.23 10.87
C ALA A 212 5.84 5.70 10.80
N HIS A 213 6.23 6.50 11.80
CA HIS A 213 5.97 7.94 11.86
C HIS A 213 6.64 8.69 10.71
N TRP A 214 7.91 8.38 10.41
CA TRP A 214 8.59 8.98 9.27
C TRP A 214 7.85 8.69 7.95
N HIS A 215 7.46 7.44 7.69
CA HIS A 215 6.68 7.10 6.49
C HIS A 215 5.34 7.84 6.45
N ALA A 216 4.65 7.97 7.58
CA ALA A 216 3.37 8.67 7.66
C ALA A 216 3.49 10.18 7.37
N GLU A 217 4.55 10.85 7.88
CA GLU A 217 4.83 12.25 7.55
C GLU A 217 5.14 12.42 6.06
N GLN A 218 6.05 11.61 5.51
CA GLN A 218 6.41 11.70 4.08
C GLN A 218 5.19 11.49 3.18
N LEU A 219 4.39 10.47 3.46
CA LEU A 219 3.15 10.17 2.73
C LEU A 219 2.21 11.38 2.76
N THR A 220 2.01 11.99 3.93
CA THR A 220 1.11 13.15 4.07
C THR A 220 1.65 14.36 3.31
N THR A 221 2.96 14.62 3.37
CA THR A 221 3.62 15.69 2.61
C THR A 221 3.48 15.50 1.10
N ILE A 222 3.66 14.27 0.59
CA ILE A 222 3.51 13.94 -0.84
C ILE A 222 2.07 14.23 -1.30
N VAL A 223 1.07 13.74 -0.54
CA VAL A 223 -0.33 13.98 -0.86
C VAL A 223 -0.62 15.48 -0.86
N GLU A 224 -0.21 16.21 0.18
CA GLU A 224 -0.46 17.65 0.25
C GLU A 224 0.19 18.44 -0.88
N ALA A 225 1.44 18.12 -1.25
CA ALA A 225 2.12 18.75 -2.37
C ALA A 225 1.40 18.50 -3.70
N SER A 226 0.84 17.31 -3.90
CA SER A 226 0.07 16.97 -5.10
C SER A 226 -1.24 17.76 -5.20
N LEU A 227 -1.83 18.14 -4.06
CA LEU A 227 -3.08 18.89 -3.99
C LEU A 227 -2.87 20.40 -4.14
N THR A 228 -1.74 20.94 -3.67
CA THR A 228 -1.43 22.38 -3.69
C THR A 228 -0.78 22.84 -4.99
N HIS A 229 -0.05 21.98 -5.70
CA HIS A 229 0.65 22.33 -6.96
C HIS A 229 0.16 21.52 -8.17
N PRO A 230 -1.05 21.77 -8.69
CA PRO A 230 -1.51 21.13 -9.93
C PRO A 230 -0.83 21.68 -11.21
N LYS A 231 0.12 22.63 -11.14
CA LYS A 231 0.67 23.34 -12.31
C LYS A 231 2.19 23.19 -12.43
N ALA A 232 2.64 22.18 -13.20
CA ALA A 232 3.98 22.22 -13.81
C ALA A 232 4.08 21.33 -15.07
N ASP A 233 3.55 20.10 -15.07
CA ASP A 233 3.83 19.15 -16.16
C ASP A 233 2.86 19.16 -17.35
N ALA A 234 1.93 20.10 -17.42
CA ALA A 234 1.05 20.22 -18.59
C ALA A 234 1.72 20.90 -19.81
N SER A 235 2.93 21.47 -19.66
CA SER A 235 3.59 22.24 -20.72
C SER A 235 4.53 21.44 -21.63
N LEU A 236 4.81 20.16 -21.33
CA LEU A 236 5.80 19.38 -22.11
C LEU A 236 5.23 18.19 -22.90
N ARG A 237 3.92 17.90 -22.81
CA ARG A 237 3.30 16.78 -23.56
C ARG A 237 2.18 17.16 -24.53
N SER A 238 1.85 18.44 -24.72
CA SER A 238 0.85 18.85 -25.73
C SER A 238 1.52 19.39 -26.99
N ARG A 239 2.02 18.47 -27.82
CA ARG A 239 2.34 18.71 -29.23
C ARG A 239 1.68 17.64 -30.10
N SER A 240 0.35 17.63 -30.11
CA SER A 240 -0.49 17.37 -31.30
C SER A 240 -1.93 17.05 -30.89
N SER A 241 -2.82 18.05 -30.98
CA SER A 241 -4.18 17.90 -31.52
C SER A 241 -4.93 19.21 -31.30
N LEU A 242 -5.16 19.92 -32.40
CA LEU A 242 -6.10 21.02 -32.49
C LEU A 242 -7.51 20.47 -32.22
N SER A 243 -8.16 20.87 -31.11
CA SER A 243 -9.61 21.04 -31.09
C SER A 243 -10.05 21.86 -29.87
N SER A 244 -10.99 22.74 -30.16
CA SER A 244 -11.63 23.76 -29.35
C SER A 244 -12.40 23.21 -28.14
N GLY A 245 -12.32 23.94 -27.02
CA GLY A 245 -13.35 24.02 -25.97
C GLY A 245 -13.54 22.79 -25.09
N ASN A 246 -13.13 22.87 -23.82
CA ASN A 246 -14.00 22.65 -22.66
C ASN A 246 -13.21 22.69 -21.34
N THR A 247 -13.87 23.24 -20.33
CA THR A 247 -13.62 23.20 -18.88
C THR A 247 -12.48 22.28 -18.43
N ALA A 248 -11.44 22.85 -17.80
CA ALA A 248 -10.43 22.11 -17.08
C ALA A 248 -11.06 21.27 -15.96
N GLU A 249 -11.36 19.99 -16.22
CA GLU A 249 -11.62 19.02 -15.17
C GLU A 249 -10.36 18.90 -14.29
N PRO A 250 -10.46 19.01 -12.96
CA PRO A 250 -9.32 18.78 -12.10
C PRO A 250 -8.94 17.29 -12.20
N ARG A 251 -7.67 17.04 -12.57
CA ARG A 251 -7.01 15.74 -12.74
C ARG A 251 -7.59 14.62 -11.87
N LYS A 252 -8.43 13.75 -12.45
CA LYS A 252 -9.03 12.55 -11.83
C LYS A 252 -8.02 11.43 -11.47
N VAL A 253 -6.77 11.50 -11.94
CA VAL A 253 -5.84 10.36 -11.96
C VAL A 253 -5.34 9.91 -10.58
N VAL A 254 -5.17 10.80 -9.61
CA VAL A 254 -4.68 10.44 -8.25
C VAL A 254 -5.75 9.69 -7.43
N TYR A 255 -7.04 9.88 -7.76
CA TYR A 255 -8.17 9.32 -7.01
C TYR A 255 -8.56 7.90 -7.44
N GLU A 256 -8.03 7.40 -8.55
CA GLU A 256 -8.42 6.10 -9.10
C GLU A 256 -7.75 4.93 -8.39
N ALA A 257 -6.57 5.14 -7.81
CA ALA A 257 -5.82 4.09 -7.14
C ALA A 257 -6.44 3.75 -5.76
N PRO A 258 -6.97 2.53 -5.54
CA PRO A 258 -7.70 2.18 -4.33
C PRO A 258 -6.90 2.30 -3.03
N HIS A 259 -5.57 2.20 -3.10
CA HIS A 259 -4.71 2.27 -1.92
C HIS A 259 -4.51 3.70 -1.40
N VAL A 260 -4.68 4.74 -2.22
CA VAL A 260 -4.40 6.14 -1.83
C VAL A 260 -5.23 6.58 -0.62
N PRO A 261 -6.56 6.39 -0.59
CA PRO A 261 -7.35 6.68 0.61
C PRO A 261 -6.91 5.91 1.86
N TYR A 262 -6.54 4.63 1.71
CA TYR A 262 -6.11 3.81 2.84
C TYR A 262 -4.73 4.22 3.35
N ALA A 263 -3.83 4.62 2.45
CA ALA A 263 -2.52 5.16 2.79
C ALA A 263 -2.65 6.42 3.66
N ILE A 264 -3.51 7.37 3.24
CA ILE A 264 -3.81 8.59 4.03
C ILE A 264 -4.43 8.23 5.38
N TYR A 265 -5.40 7.32 5.39
CA TYR A 265 -6.06 6.88 6.61
C TYR A 265 -5.06 6.25 7.61
N TYR A 266 -4.19 5.34 7.15
CA TYR A 266 -3.19 4.71 8.01
C TYR A 266 -2.12 5.68 8.49
N ALA A 267 -1.62 6.57 7.63
CA ALA A 267 -0.72 7.64 8.03
C ALA A 267 -1.35 8.52 9.12
N THR A 268 -2.63 8.86 8.97
CA THR A 268 -3.37 9.64 9.96
C THR A 268 -3.42 8.94 11.32
N LEU A 269 -3.68 7.63 11.36
CA LEU A 269 -3.69 6.87 12.61
C LEU A 269 -2.33 6.87 13.31
N VAL A 270 -1.25 6.67 12.55
CA VAL A 270 0.13 6.68 13.08
C VAL A 270 0.48 8.04 13.67
N LEU A 271 0.11 9.14 13.00
CA LEU A 271 0.37 10.50 13.50
C LEU A 271 -0.52 10.86 14.70
N TYR A 272 -1.74 10.33 14.76
CA TYR A 272 -2.70 10.58 15.83
C TYR A 272 -2.35 9.87 17.14
N VAL A 273 -1.93 8.61 17.06
CA VAL A 273 -1.88 7.70 18.22
C VAL A 273 -0.98 8.19 19.36
N LYS A 274 0.16 8.84 19.05
CA LYS A 274 1.03 9.42 20.07
C LYS A 274 0.32 10.51 20.89
N GLY A 275 -0.43 11.37 20.19
CA GLY A 275 -1.26 12.39 20.83
C GLY A 275 -2.34 11.79 21.72
N ALA A 276 -2.99 10.74 21.22
CA ALA A 276 -4.07 10.05 21.92
C ALA A 276 -3.57 9.29 23.17
N ALA A 277 -2.43 8.61 23.08
CA ALA A 277 -1.83 7.88 24.19
C ALA A 277 -1.25 8.82 25.27
N MET A 278 -0.87 10.04 24.91
CA MET A 278 -0.33 11.06 25.82
C MET A 278 -1.32 12.19 26.08
N ARG A 279 -2.63 11.93 26.06
CA ARG A 279 -3.69 12.94 26.16
C ARG A 279 -3.57 13.83 27.42
N ASP A 280 -3.03 13.29 28.52
CA ASP A 280 -2.82 14.06 29.76
C ASP A 280 -1.65 15.06 29.68
N ARG A 281 -0.81 14.95 28.65
CA ARG A 281 0.41 15.77 28.48
C ARG A 281 0.31 16.76 27.33
N LEU A 282 -0.72 16.66 26.49
CA LEU A 282 -0.86 17.44 25.27
C LEU A 282 -2.20 18.17 25.26
N SER A 283 -2.20 19.38 24.70
CA SER A 283 -3.44 20.13 24.53
C SER A 283 -4.36 19.44 23.52
N ALA A 284 -5.68 19.50 23.76
CA ALA A 284 -6.67 18.89 22.87
C ALA A 284 -6.51 19.27 21.38
N PRO A 285 -6.14 20.51 21.00
CA PRO A 285 -5.88 20.86 19.61
C PRO A 285 -4.72 20.09 18.98
N LEU A 286 -3.64 19.86 19.73
CA LEU A 286 -2.47 19.12 19.22
C LEU A 286 -2.81 17.64 18.98
N VAL A 287 -3.63 17.05 19.85
CA VAL A 287 -4.12 15.68 19.68
C VAL A 287 -5.07 15.55 18.47
N ARG A 288 -5.89 16.57 18.20
CA ARG A 288 -6.86 16.57 17.10
C ARG A 288 -6.28 16.92 15.73
N ALA A 289 -5.15 17.63 15.69
CA ALA A 289 -4.59 18.16 14.43
C ALA A 289 -4.35 17.08 13.35
N PRO A 290 -3.78 15.89 13.64
CA PRO A 290 -3.61 14.85 12.64
C PRO A 290 -4.94 14.35 12.06
N LEU A 291 -5.97 14.21 12.89
CA LEU A 291 -7.30 13.75 12.45
C LEU A 291 -8.01 14.78 11.57
N VAL A 292 -7.94 16.06 11.93
CA VAL A 292 -8.48 17.15 11.09
C VAL A 292 -7.73 17.21 9.75
N ARG A 293 -6.40 17.07 9.77
CA ARG A 293 -5.57 17.04 8.56
C ARG A 293 -5.97 15.86 7.66
N GLY A 294 -6.07 14.66 8.22
CA GLY A 294 -6.45 13.43 7.50
C GLY A 294 -7.87 13.47 6.95
N GLU A 295 -8.84 13.93 7.74
CA GLU A 295 -10.24 14.08 7.32
C GLU A 295 -10.34 15.04 6.13
N ARG A 296 -9.68 16.21 6.19
CA ARG A 296 -9.64 17.17 5.09
C ARG A 296 -9.12 16.55 3.80
N LEU A 297 -8.04 15.77 3.88
CA LEU A 297 -7.43 15.10 2.73
C LEU A 297 -8.37 14.03 2.15
N LEU A 298 -8.99 13.20 2.99
CA LEU A 298 -9.91 12.15 2.54
C LEU A 298 -11.23 12.70 2.00
N SER A 299 -11.77 13.76 2.60
CA SER A 299 -12.98 14.43 2.13
C SER A 299 -12.79 15.05 0.76
N PHE A 300 -11.58 15.51 0.44
CA PHE A 300 -11.23 15.93 -0.92
C PHE A 300 -11.34 14.78 -1.94
N LEU A 301 -11.00 13.55 -1.54
CA LEU A 301 -11.13 12.36 -2.39
C LEU A 301 -12.57 11.83 -2.50
N LYS A 302 -13.53 12.36 -1.72
CA LYS A 302 -14.94 11.93 -1.66
C LYS A 302 -15.14 10.43 -1.36
N VAL A 303 -14.29 9.89 -0.50
CA VAL A 303 -14.25 8.44 -0.19
C VAL A 303 -14.89 8.11 1.15
N ALA A 304 -15.57 6.96 1.22
CA ALA A 304 -16.24 6.50 2.44
C ALA A 304 -15.28 6.25 3.61
N VAL A 305 -14.00 6.02 3.36
CA VAL A 305 -12.97 5.86 4.41
C VAL A 305 -12.70 7.15 5.19
N ALA A 306 -13.25 8.30 4.78
CA ALA A 306 -13.25 9.54 5.58
C ALA A 306 -14.20 9.48 6.78
N GLN A 307 -15.31 8.74 6.67
CA GLN A 307 -16.38 8.71 7.66
C GLN A 307 -15.94 8.27 9.07
N PRO A 308 -15.02 7.31 9.23
CA PRO A 308 -14.57 6.95 10.57
C PRO A 308 -13.72 8.04 11.24
N LEU A 309 -12.91 8.79 10.48
CA LEU A 309 -12.17 9.93 11.03
C LEU A 309 -13.11 11.07 11.43
N ALA A 310 -14.12 11.36 10.60
CA ALA A 310 -15.13 12.35 10.91
C ALA A 310 -15.89 12.00 12.21
N ARG A 311 -16.26 10.72 12.39
CA ARG A 311 -16.88 10.24 13.63
C ARG A 311 -15.98 10.45 14.85
N MET A 312 -14.71 10.07 14.75
CA MET A 312 -13.74 10.31 15.83
C MET A 312 -13.63 11.80 16.18
N LEU A 313 -13.65 12.70 15.18
CA LEU A 313 -13.62 14.15 15.39
C LEU A 313 -14.86 14.69 16.10
N CYS A 314 -16.04 14.14 15.81
CA CYS A 314 -17.30 14.47 16.49
C CYS A 314 -17.32 13.96 17.93
N ASP A 315 -16.79 12.77 18.21
CA ASP A 315 -16.75 12.21 19.57
C ASP A 315 -15.78 12.98 20.49
N MET A 316 -14.89 13.81 19.93
CA MET A 316 -13.92 14.63 20.67
C MET A 316 -14.30 16.12 20.76
N SER A 317 -15.48 16.53 20.27
CA SER A 317 -16.02 17.88 20.45
C SER A 317 -16.95 17.95 21.65
#